data_AF-A0A1I0EL93-F1
#
_entry.id   AF-A0A1I0EL93-F1
#
_cell.length_a   1.000
_cell.length_b   1.000
_cell.length_c   1.000
_cell.angle_alpha   90.00
_cell.angle_beta   90.00
_cell.angle_gamma   90.00
#
_symmetry.space_group_name_H-M   'P 1'
#
loop_
_entity.id
_entity.type
_entity.pdbx_description
1 polymer ?
#
loop_
_entity_poly.entity_id
_entity_poly.type
_entity_poly.pdbx_seq_one_letter_code
_entity_poly.pdbx_strand_id
1 'polypeptide(L)'
;MHLTEALEQSEPGLFQRVQDAIRHQQLNQRTQQTYLHWIARFVLFHQPKTPETLESADQQLFLLYLQDRIQVSRARLNQARQALMFFYSDVLHKQESAAEPA
;
A
#
# COMPACT_ATOMS: atom_id res chain seq x y z
N MET A 1 -16.01 5.98 3.39
CA MET A 1 -14.99 5.54 4.35
C MET A 1 -13.85 6.55 4.26
N HIS A 2 -13.57 7.29 5.34
CA HIS A 2 -12.46 8.24 5.34
C HIS A 2 -11.16 7.43 5.33
N LEU A 3 -10.44 7.41 4.20
CA LEU A 3 -9.17 6.66 4.06
C LEU A 3 -8.17 7.06 5.15
N THR A 4 -8.22 8.31 5.59
CA THR A 4 -7.47 8.85 6.72
C THR A 4 -7.75 8.11 8.03
N GLU A 5 -9.03 7.89 8.38
CA GLU A 5 -9.41 7.20 9.62
C GLU A 5 -8.90 5.76 9.63
N ALA A 6 -9.00 5.06 8.49
CA ALA A 6 -8.53 3.68 8.38
C ALA A 6 -7.02 3.55 8.62
N LEU A 7 -6.23 4.51 8.12
CA LEU A 7 -4.78 4.52 8.31
C LEU A 7 -4.41 4.85 9.75
N GLU A 8 -5.03 5.89 10.34
CA GLU A 8 -4.78 6.28 11.73
C GLU A 8 -5.23 5.22 12.75
N GLN A 9 -6.29 4.46 12.46
CA GLN A 9 -6.73 3.34 13.30
C GLN A 9 -5.74 2.17 13.28
N SER A 10 -5.03 1.99 12.17
CA SER A 10 -4.12 0.86 11.99
C SER A 10 -2.74 1.14 12.59
N GLU A 11 -2.27 2.39 12.50
CA GLU A 11 -1.10 2.90 13.21
C GLU A 11 -1.23 4.43 13.34
N PRO A 12 -1.15 4.99 14.55
CA PRO A 12 -1.18 6.44 14.76
C PRO A 12 -0.06 7.15 13.98
N GLY A 13 -0.42 8.18 13.20
CA GLY A 13 0.53 8.97 12.39
C GLY A 13 0.86 8.37 11.03
N LEU A 14 0.34 7.18 10.70
CA LEU A 14 0.57 6.56 9.38
C LEU A 14 0.09 7.43 8.23
N PHE A 15 -1.05 8.11 8.37
CA PHE A 15 -1.54 8.98 7.31
C PHE A 15 -0.57 10.12 7.04
N GLN A 16 -0.01 10.72 8.10
CA GLN A 16 0.96 11.79 7.98
C GLN A 16 2.24 11.31 7.27
N ARG A 17 2.76 10.12 7.65
CA ARG A 17 3.93 9.51 6.98
C ARG A 17 3.69 9.31 5.48
N VAL A 18 2.51 8.79 5.11
CA VAL A 18 2.12 8.61 3.70
C VAL A 18 2.04 9.96 2.98
N GLN A 19 1.46 10.99 3.60
CA GLN A 19 1.40 12.34 3.01
C GLN A 19 2.79 12.96 2.83
N ASP A 20 3.70 12.77 3.77
CA ASP A 20 5.07 13.29 3.71
C ASP A 20 5.83 12.64 2.55
N ALA A 21 5.74 11.31 2.43
CA ALA A 21 6.33 10.57 1.31
C ALA A 21 5.74 11.00 -0.05
N ILE A 22 4.42 11.21 -0.12
CA ILE A 22 3.73 11.71 -1.33
C ILE A 22 4.29 13.07 -1.76
N ARG A 23 4.49 13.99 -0.79
CA ARG A 23 5.04 15.32 -1.05
C ARG A 23 6.50 15.24 -1.49
N HIS A 24 7.29 14.40 -0.85
CA HIS A 24 8.69 14.18 -1.19
C HIS A 24 8.85 13.64 -2.63
N GLN A 25 8.01 12.68 -3.02
CA GLN A 25 7.99 12.09 -4.37
C GLN A 25 7.31 12.99 -5.43
N GLN A 26 6.81 14.17 -5.04
CA GLN A 26 6.15 15.14 -5.92
C GLN A 26 5.04 14.51 -6.79
N LEU A 27 4.30 13.55 -6.23
CA LEU A 27 3.28 12.81 -6.98
C LEU A 27 2.15 13.76 -7.41
N ASN A 28 1.65 13.61 -8.63
CA ASN A 28 0.48 14.36 -9.09
C ASN A 28 -0.79 13.91 -8.34
N GLN A 29 -1.82 14.78 -8.26
CA GLN A 29 -3.05 14.51 -7.51
C GLN A 29 -3.72 13.18 -7.84
N ARG A 30 -3.74 12.78 -9.12
CA ARG A 30 -4.35 11.52 -9.54
C ARG A 30 -3.60 10.31 -8.97
N THR A 31 -2.28 10.34 -9.02
CA THR A 31 -1.43 9.29 -8.44
C THR A 31 -1.57 9.26 -6.92
N GLN A 32 -1.60 10.42 -6.26
CA GLN A 32 -1.80 10.51 -4.81
C GLN A 32 -3.08 9.81 -4.36
N GLN A 33 -4.21 10.13 -5.00
CA GLN A 33 -5.51 9.51 -4.69
C GLN A 33 -5.48 8.00 -4.93
N THR A 34 -4.84 7.57 -6.02
CA THR A 34 -4.68 6.15 -6.35
C THR A 34 -3.87 5.43 -5.29
N TYR A 35 -2.77 6.02 -4.83
CA TYR A 35 -1.89 5.41 -3.83
C TYR A 35 -2.56 5.34 -2.48
N LEU A 36 -3.15 6.44 -1.99
CA LEU A 36 -3.90 6.46 -0.73
C LEU A 36 -5.03 5.41 -0.73
N HIS A 37 -5.73 5.27 -1.84
CA HIS A 37 -6.79 4.26 -1.98
C HIS A 37 -6.25 2.84 -1.80
N TRP A 38 -5.17 2.47 -2.50
CA TRP A 38 -4.63 1.12 -2.43
C TRP A 38 -3.95 0.82 -1.10
N ILE A 39 -3.22 1.78 -0.53
CA ILE A 39 -2.56 1.64 0.77
C ILE A 39 -3.60 1.42 1.88
N ALA A 40 -4.65 2.23 1.93
CA ALA A 40 -5.71 2.04 2.93
C ALA A 40 -6.39 0.67 2.79
N ARG A 41 -6.67 0.22 1.56
CA ARG A 41 -7.25 -1.12 1.32
C ARG A 41 -6.33 -2.25 1.76
N PHE A 42 -5.03 -2.10 1.51
CA PHE A 42 -4.02 -3.08 1.90
C PHE A 42 -3.91 -3.18 3.42
N VAL A 43 -3.78 -2.05 4.09
CA VAL A 43 -3.69 -1.99 5.56
C VAL A 43 -4.95 -2.59 6.21
N LEU A 44 -6.15 -2.24 5.72
CA LEU A 44 -7.41 -2.81 6.20
C LEU A 44 -7.50 -4.32 5.96
N PHE A 45 -7.00 -4.80 4.84
CA PHE A 45 -7.02 -6.23 4.49
C PHE A 45 -6.15 -7.08 5.42
N HIS A 46 -5.05 -6.52 5.95
CA HIS A 46 -4.12 -7.23 6.84
C HIS A 46 -4.39 -7.02 8.34
N GLN A 47 -5.45 -6.31 8.73
CA GLN A 47 -5.80 -6.22 10.15
C GLN A 47 -5.96 -7.62 10.77
N PRO A 48 -5.40 -7.87 11.96
CA PRO A 48 -4.90 -6.90 12.94
C PRO A 48 -3.37 -6.61 12.87
N LYS A 49 -2.66 -6.97 11.79
CA LYS A 49 -1.22 -6.68 11.68
C LYS A 49 -0.96 -5.16 11.66
N THR A 50 0.09 -4.73 12.35
CA THR A 50 0.56 -3.34 12.25
C THR A 50 1.38 -3.17 10.96
N PRO A 51 1.34 -1.99 10.30
CA PRO A 51 2.07 -1.72 9.06
C PRO A 51 3.56 -2.08 9.13
N GLU A 52 4.21 -1.83 10.26
CA GLU A 52 5.62 -2.16 10.47
C GLU A 52 5.93 -3.65 10.52
N THR A 53 4.93 -4.50 10.74
CA THR A 53 5.08 -5.98 10.72
C THR A 53 4.77 -6.59 9.35
N LEU A 54 4.29 -5.79 8.39
CA LEU A 54 3.99 -6.28 7.04
C LEU A 54 5.28 -6.53 6.25
N GLU A 55 5.29 -7.62 5.48
CA GLU A 55 6.43 -8.06 4.66
C GLU A 55 6.03 -8.32 3.19
N SER A 56 7.01 -8.59 2.32
CA SER A 56 6.76 -8.84 0.88
C SER A 56 5.73 -9.95 0.63
N ALA A 57 5.65 -10.94 1.52
CA ALA A 57 4.63 -11.99 1.46
C ALA A 57 3.20 -11.45 1.63
N ASP A 58 3.00 -10.45 2.50
CA ASP A 58 1.71 -9.80 2.69
C ASP A 58 1.30 -9.02 1.43
N GLN A 59 2.24 -8.31 0.81
CA GLN A 59 2.02 -7.64 -0.47
C GLN A 59 1.57 -8.61 -1.57
N GLN A 60 2.26 -9.75 -1.71
CA GLN A 60 1.89 -10.76 -2.70
C GLN A 60 0.51 -11.34 -2.41
N LEU A 61 0.20 -11.64 -1.15
CA LEU A 61 -1.09 -12.18 -0.74
C LEU A 61 -2.25 -11.22 -1.09
N PHE A 62 -2.08 -9.92 -0.85
CA PHE A 62 -3.09 -8.94 -1.24
C PHE A 62 -3.24 -8.81 -2.76
N LEU A 63 -2.15 -8.84 -3.52
CA LEU A 63 -2.22 -8.78 -4.99
C LEU A 63 -2.93 -10.01 -5.58
N LEU A 64 -2.66 -11.21 -5.04
CA LEU A 64 -3.39 -12.43 -5.41
C LEU A 64 -4.87 -12.31 -5.06
N TYR A 65 -5.21 -11.79 -3.89
CA TYR A 65 -6.60 -11.51 -3.53
C TYR A 65 -7.30 -10.58 -4.53
N LEU A 66 -6.63 -9.50 -4.95
CA LEU A 66 -7.19 -8.58 -5.95
C LEU A 66 -7.40 -9.27 -7.31
N GLN A 67 -6.51 -10.16 -7.70
CA GLN A 67 -6.59 -10.89 -8.96
C GLN A 67 -7.68 -11.97 -8.93
N ASP A 68 -7.67 -12.83 -7.92
CA ASP A 68 -8.48 -14.05 -7.92
C ASP A 68 -9.87 -13.83 -7.33
N ARG A 69 -9.97 -12.97 -6.31
CA ARG A 69 -11.22 -12.77 -5.56
C ARG A 69 -11.96 -11.52 -6.03
N ILE A 70 -11.24 -10.41 -6.23
CA ILE A 70 -11.85 -9.15 -6.71
C ILE A 70 -11.87 -9.07 -8.24
N GLN A 71 -11.03 -9.85 -8.94
CA GLN A 71 -10.94 -9.88 -10.40
C GLN A 71 -10.72 -8.49 -11.01
N VAL A 72 -9.83 -7.70 -10.40
CA VAL A 72 -9.48 -6.38 -10.93
C VAL A 72 -8.76 -6.51 -12.28
N SER A 73 -8.92 -5.50 -13.15
CA SER A 73 -8.19 -5.47 -14.41
C SER A 73 -6.67 -5.40 -14.18
N ARG A 74 -5.88 -5.87 -15.15
CA ARG A 74 -4.41 -5.80 -15.11
C ARG A 74 -3.89 -4.38 -14.83
N ALA A 75 -4.55 -3.36 -15.37
CA ALA A 75 -4.20 -1.96 -15.11
C ALA A 75 -4.41 -1.56 -13.64
N ARG A 76 -5.52 -1.97 -13.02
CA ARG A 76 -5.78 -1.73 -11.59
C ARG A 76 -4.82 -2.52 -10.70
N LEU A 77 -4.49 -3.76 -11.07
CA LEU A 77 -3.49 -4.56 -10.34
C LEU A 77 -2.11 -3.90 -10.37
N ASN A 78 -1.71 -3.34 -11.52
CA ASN A 78 -0.46 -2.60 -11.65
C ASN A 78 -0.46 -1.29 -10.83
N GLN A 79 -1.60 -0.61 -10.71
CA GLN A 79 -1.73 0.56 -9.84
C GLN A 79 -1.58 0.17 -8.36
N ALA A 80 -2.22 -0.93 -7.94
CA ALA A 80 -2.08 -1.46 -6.60
C ALA A 80 -0.62 -1.83 -6.31
N ARG A 81 0.04 -2.58 -7.20
CA ARG A 81 1.45 -2.95 -7.05
C ARG A 81 2.36 -1.74 -6.87
N GLN A 82 2.22 -0.72 -7.71
CA GLN A 82 3.03 0.51 -7.61
C GLN A 82 2.78 1.29 -6.32
N ALA A 83 1.52 1.37 -5.87
CA ALA A 83 1.19 2.00 -4.59
C ALA A 83 1.82 1.25 -3.41
N LEU A 84 1.86 -0.09 -3.46
CA LEU A 84 2.46 -0.89 -2.40
C LEU A 84 3.98 -0.82 -2.40
N MET A 85 4.64 -0.85 -3.57
CA MET A 85 6.08 -0.64 -3.66
C MET A 85 6.46 0.70 -3.01
N PHE A 86 5.77 1.80 -3.39
CA PHE A 86 5.94 3.10 -2.77
C PHE A 86 5.71 3.07 -1.25
N PHE A 87 4.69 2.35 -0.78
CA PHE A 87 4.43 2.24 0.65
C PHE A 87 5.58 1.56 1.41
N TYR A 88 6.11 0.46 0.88
CA TYR A 88 7.24 -0.23 1.49
C TYR A 88 8.52 0.62 1.45
N SER A 89 8.86 1.19 0.30
CA SER A 89 10.12 1.93 0.13
C SER A 89 10.12 3.31 0.79
N ASP A 90 9.06 4.09 0.57
CA ASP A 90 9.06 5.52 0.90
C ASP A 90 8.37 5.84 2.22
N VAL A 91 7.50 4.95 2.71
CA VAL A 91 6.75 5.16 3.96
C VAL A 91 7.26 4.28 5.10
N LEU A 92 7.46 2.98 4.82
CA LEU A 92 7.96 2.02 5.81
C LEU A 92 9.49 1.93 5.82
N HIS A 93 10.17 2.50 4.83
CA HIS A 93 11.62 2.43 4.64
C HIS A 93 12.17 0.99 4.65
N LYS A 94 11.37 0.06 4.15
CA LYS A 94 11.76 -1.34 3.96
C LYS A 94 12.23 -1.51 2.53
N GLN A 95 13.43 -2.05 2.36
CA GLN A 95 13.88 -2.55 1.07
C GLN A 95 13.04 -3.80 0.78
N GLU A 96 12.25 -3.78 -0.29
CA GLU A 96 11.65 -5.01 -0.81
C GLU A 96 12.83 -5.91 -1.18
N SER A 97 13.18 -6.86 -0.31
CA SER A 97 14.21 -7.84 -0.63
C SER A 97 13.70 -8.54 -1.87
N ALA A 98 14.40 -8.33 -2.99
CA ALA A 98 14.08 -8.92 -4.27
C ALA A 98 13.94 -10.44 -4.09
N ALA A 99 12.71 -10.90 -3.92
CA ALA A 99 12.38 -12.31 -4.06
C ALA A 99 12.42 -12.55 -5.57
N GLU A 100 13.60 -12.91 -6.02
CA GLU A 100 13.90 -13.48 -7.32
C GLU A 100 12.85 -14.56 -7.63
N PRO A 101 12.09 -14.46 -8.75
CA PRO A 101 11.28 -15.58 -9.18
C PRO A 101 12.22 -16.66 -9.70
N ALA A 102 12.37 -17.73 -8.93
CA ALA A 102 12.98 -18.99 -9.37
C ALA A 102 12.17 -19.62 -10.52
#